data_AF-A0A1G7K541-F1
#
_entry.id   AF-A0A1G7K541-F1
#
_cell.length_a   1.000
_cell.length_b   1.000
_cell.length_c   1.000
_cell.angle_alpha   90.00
_cell.angle_beta   90.00
_cell.angle_gamma   90.00
#
_symmetry.space_group_name_H-M   'P 1'
#
loop_
_entity.id
_entity.type
_entity.pdbx_description
1 polymer ?
#
loop_
_entity_poly.entity_id
_entity_poly.type
_entity_poly.pdbx_seq_one_letter_code
_entity_poly.pdbx_strand_id
1 'polypeptide(L)' 'MRQWWEWARKPLDSELAIPVEIWRPVSELSPEDRLDRQKVNEAVAIHKEEPDPD' A
#
# COMPACT_ATOMS: atom_id res chain seq x y z
N MET A 1 -11.07 2.38 -3.08
CA MET A 1 -11.12 2.41 -1.60
C MET A 1 -11.88 1.22 -0.97
N ARG A 2 -11.90 0.02 -1.59
CA ARG A 2 -12.47 -1.20 -0.96
C ARG A 2 -11.40 -2.08 -0.30
N GLN A 3 -10.25 -2.25 -0.96
CA GLN A 3 -9.11 -3.04 -0.45
C GLN A 3 -8.61 -2.64 0.94
N TRP A 4 -8.59 -1.35 1.27
CA TRP A 4 -8.20 -0.92 2.62
C TRP A 4 -9.10 -1.51 3.70
N TRP A 5 -10.41 -1.56 3.47
CA TRP A 5 -11.36 -2.13 4.43
C TRP A 5 -11.26 -3.65 4.52
N GLU A 6 -10.86 -4.33 3.44
CA GLU A 6 -10.62 -5.78 3.44
C GLU A 6 -9.39 -6.13 4.28
N TRP A 7 -8.29 -5.38 4.15
CA TRP A 7 -7.12 -5.56 5.03
C TRP A 7 -7.39 -5.16 6.47
N ALA A 8 -8.09 -4.05 6.71
CA ALA A 8 -8.35 -3.54 8.05
C ALA A 8 -9.32 -4.44 8.86
N ARG A 9 -10.18 -5.21 8.19
CA ARG A 9 -11.19 -6.08 8.82
C ARG A 9 -10.85 -7.56 8.77
N LYS A 10 -9.70 -7.94 8.20
CA LYS A 10 -9.37 -9.36 8.06
C LYS A 10 -9.22 -10.03 9.44
N PRO A 11 -9.68 -11.28 9.60
CA PRO A 11 -9.36 -12.10 10.76
C PRO A 11 -7.84 -12.26 10.94
N LEU A 12 -7.37 -12.49 12.18
CA LEU A 12 -5.94 -12.66 12.47
C LEU A 12 -5.32 -13.86 11.75
N ASP A 13 -6.12 -14.89 11.50
CA ASP A 13 -5.81 -16.11 10.77
C ASP A 13 -5.90 -15.95 9.24
N SER A 14 -6.22 -14.76 8.75
CA SER A 14 -6.35 -14.50 7.31
C SER A 14 -4.99 -14.33 6.62
N GLU A 15 -4.78 -15.13 5.58
CA GLU A 15 -3.62 -15.03 4.67
C GLU A 15 -3.64 -13.76 3.79
N LEU A 16 -4.67 -12.92 3.89
CA LEU A 16 -4.81 -11.69 3.10
C LEU A 16 -3.71 -10.68 3.48
N ALA A 17 -2.58 -10.75 2.80
CA ALA A 17 -1.47 -9.81 2.97
C ALA A 17 -1.69 -8.55 2.13
N ILE A 18 -1.06 -7.45 2.56
CA ILE A 18 -0.89 -6.29 1.70
C ILE A 18 0.19 -6.69 0.67
N PRO A 19 -0.07 -6.60 -0.64
CA PRO A 19 0.94 -6.88 -1.65
C PRO A 19 2.22 -6.09 -1.38
N VAL A 20 3.37 -6.75 -1.54
CA VAL A 20 4.68 -6.12 -1.28
C VAL A 20 4.87 -4.86 -2.11
N GLU A 21 4.32 -4.85 -3.32
CA GLU A 21 4.28 -3.73 -4.25
C GLU A 21 3.60 -2.50 -3.61
N ILE A 22 2.51 -2.69 -2.87
CA ILE A 22 1.83 -1.57 -2.21
C ILE A 22 2.56 -1.18 -0.92
N TRP A 23 3.11 -2.16 -0.21
CA TRP A 23 3.77 -1.92 1.08
C TRP A 23 5.13 -1.23 0.92
N ARG A 24 5.93 -1.60 -0.08
CA ARG A 24 7.30 -1.12 -0.30
C ARG A 24 7.40 0.40 -0.45
N PRO A 25 6.67 1.08 -1.35
CA PRO A 25 6.77 2.53 -1.50
C PRO A 25 6.26 3.28 -0.25
N VAL A 26 5.26 2.74 0.45
CA VAL A 26 4.80 3.31 1.73
C VAL A 26 5.83 3.10 2.85
N SER A 27 6.58 2.01 2.81
CA SER A 27 7.66 1.73 3.77
C SER A 27 8.88 2.64 3.57
N GLU A 28 9.07 3.20 2.38
CA GLU A 28 10.15 4.14 2.06
C GLU A 28 9.84 5.58 2.51
N LEU A 29 8.56 5.90 2.78
CA LEU A 29 8.16 7.17 3.37
C LEU A 29 8.70 7.33 4.80
N SER A 30 9.05 8.57 5.15
CA SER A 30 9.39 8.93 6.51
C SER A 30 8.19 8.73 7.47
N PRO A 31 8.41 8.56 8.78
CA PRO A 31 7.31 8.39 9.73
C PRO A 31 6.28 9.53 9.71
N GLU A 32 6.72 10.77 9.48
CA GLU A 32 5.86 11.95 9.33
C GLU A 32 5.04 11.90 8.04
N ASP A 33 5.64 11.47 6.93
CA ASP A 33 4.96 11.37 5.64
C ASP A 33 3.93 10.24 5.60
N ARG A 34 4.13 9.18 6.38
CA ARG A 34 3.14 8.09 6.52
C ARG A 34 1.85 8.54 7.22
N LEU A 35 1.86 9.68 7.92
CA LEU A 35 0.66 10.28 8.51
C LEU A 35 -0.10 11.14 7.50
N ASP A 36 0.55 11.54 6.41
CA ASP A 36 -0.07 12.31 5.33
C ASP A 36 -0.72 11.37 4.31
N ARG A 37 -2.06 11.39 4.29
CA ARG A 37 -2.86 10.55 3.40
C ARG A 37 -2.60 10.85 1.92
N GLN A 38 -2.26 12.09 1.57
CA GLN A 38 -1.94 12.44 0.19
C GLN A 38 -0.61 11.80 -0.22
N LYS A 39 0.43 11.92 0.61
CA LYS A 39 1.75 11.31 0.33
C LYS A 39 1.69 9.78 0.26
N VAL A 40 0.90 9.15 1.13
CA VAL A 40 0.67 7.69 1.07
C VAL A 40 -0.03 7.30 -0.23
N ASN A 41 -1.04 8.05 -0.69
CA ASN A 41 -1.72 7.74 -1.95
C ASN A 41 -0.81 7.97 -3.17
N GLU A 42 0.02 9.00 -3.16
CA GLU A 42 1.01 9.27 -4.21
C GLU A 42 2.04 8.13 -4.28
N ALA A 43 2.58 7.70 -3.14
CA ALA A 43 3.51 6.57 -3.06
C ALA A 43 2.89 5.26 -3.62
N VAL A 44 1.61 5.00 -3.31
CA VAL A 44 0.88 3.84 -3.87
C VAL A 44 0.60 4.00 -5.38
N ALA A 45 0.40 5.23 -5.86
CA ALA A 45 0.10 5.51 -7.27
C ALA A 45 1.32 5.41 -8.18
N ILE A 46 2.50 5.83 -7.71
CA ILE A 46 3.78 5.73 -8.45
C ILE A 46 4.06 4.28 -8.88
N HIS A 47 3.63 3.31 -8.09
CA HIS A 47 3.86 1.90 -8.36
C HIS A 47 2.86 1.26 -9.35
N LYS A 48 1.78 1.95 -9.71
CA LYS A 48 0.88 1.49 -10.78
C LYS A 48 1.45 1.73 -12.19
N GLU A 49 2.60 2.39 -12.30
CA GLU A 49 3.26 2.77 -13.54
C GLU A 49 4.63 2.10 -13.72
N GLU A 50 4.89 0.96 -13.07
CA GLU A 50 5.93 0.04 -13.56
C GLU A 50 5.32 -0.84 -14.66
N PRO A 51 5.77 -0.72 -15.93
CA PRO A 51 5.29 -1.57 -17.01
C PRO A 51 5.72 -3.01 -16.72
N ASP A 52 4.80 -3.96 -16.89
CA ASP A 52 5.11 -5.38 -17.01
C ASP A 52 6.35 -5.55 -17.90
N PRO A 53 7.49 -6.06 -17.39
CA PRO A 53 8.53 -6.52 -18.28
C PRO A 53 8.02 -7.81 -18.95
N ASP A 54 7.81 -7.73 -20.27
CA ASP A 54 7.54 -8.84 -21.20
C ASP A 54 8.22 -10.18 -20.82
#